data_AF-A0A132MR79-F1
#
_entry.id   AF-A0A132MR79-F1
#
_cell.length_a   1.000
_cell.length_b   1.000
_cell.length_c   1.000
_cell.angle_alpha   90.00
_cell.angle_beta   90.00
_cell.angle_gamma   90.00
#
_symmetry.space_group_name_H-M   'P 1'
#
loop_
_entity.id
_entity.type
_entity.pdbx_description
1 polymer ?
#
loop_
_entity_poly.entity_id
_entity_poly.type
_entity_poly.pdbx_seq_one_letter_code
_entity_poly.pdbx_strand_id
1 'polypeptide(L)'
;MPPPAPAAGAAANPRVLACQRWGHPDPTPPGPDDLIVGPVRYPSLRRWQSMRPEDYGAGPDLGFYKVGTVVRAGATVTVTVAAPARSYAALSHPAAEEGDEAVTYQACPGTDTAFVGGFRLKGGRVRACVPLEIRVPGEAEPRRVTVSLFNGPCPQPSPSRSPSSSR
;
A
#
# COMPACT_ATOMS: atom_id res chain seq x y z
N MET A 1 5.09 -33.44 10.44
CA MET A 1 3.90 -32.57 10.25
C MET A 1 4.29 -31.43 9.32
N PRO A 2 3.49 -31.08 8.30
CA PRO A 2 3.72 -29.86 7.55
C PRO A 2 3.52 -28.62 8.44
N PRO A 3 4.19 -27.49 8.16
CA PRO A 3 3.99 -26.26 8.90
C PRO A 3 2.55 -25.74 8.72
N PRO A 4 2.00 -24.99 9.70
CA PRO A 4 0.68 -24.39 9.58
C PRO A 4 0.65 -23.40 8.40
N ALA A 5 -0.49 -23.34 7.71
CA ALA A 5 -0.70 -22.39 6.63
C ALA A 5 -0.59 -20.94 7.15
N PRO A 6 -0.06 -20.00 6.36
CA PRO A 6 0.05 -18.61 6.80
C PRO A 6 -1.34 -17.99 7.04
N ALA A 7 -1.45 -17.17 8.08
CA ALA A 7 -2.69 -16.42 8.35
C ALA A 7 -3.04 -15.49 7.17
N ALA A 8 -4.34 -15.29 6.92
CA ALA A 8 -4.79 -14.34 5.90
C ALA A 8 -4.27 -12.94 6.23
N GLY A 9 -3.70 -12.26 5.23
CA GLY A 9 -3.05 -10.96 5.39
C GLY A 9 -1.56 -11.02 5.66
N ALA A 10 -0.99 -12.20 5.95
CA ALA A 10 0.46 -12.37 5.98
C ALA A 10 1.06 -12.20 4.58
N ALA A 11 2.34 -11.84 4.49
CA ALA A 11 2.98 -11.60 3.19
C ALA A 11 2.93 -12.81 2.24
N ALA A 12 2.97 -14.03 2.79
CA ALA A 12 2.86 -15.28 2.03
C ALA A 12 1.41 -15.71 1.72
N ASN A 13 0.42 -15.10 2.37
CA ASN A 13 -1.00 -15.35 2.14
C ASN A 13 -1.79 -14.02 2.14
N PRO A 14 -1.60 -13.17 1.11
CA PRO A 14 -2.21 -11.84 1.08
C PRO A 14 -3.73 -11.92 1.13
N ARG A 15 -4.36 -11.02 1.90
CA ARG A 15 -5.82 -10.95 1.92
C ARG A 15 -6.34 -10.40 0.61
N VAL A 16 -7.40 -11.00 0.05
CA VAL A 16 -8.02 -10.53 -1.19
C VAL A 16 -9.17 -9.57 -0.88
N LEU A 17 -9.08 -8.34 -1.42
CA LEU A 17 -10.16 -7.36 -1.44
C LEU A 17 -10.65 -7.20 -2.88
N ALA A 18 -11.76 -7.86 -3.20
CA ALA A 18 -12.41 -7.80 -4.50
C ALA A 18 -13.36 -6.60 -4.61
N CYS A 19 -13.39 -5.95 -5.78
CA CYS A 19 -14.16 -4.71 -5.96
C CYS A 19 -15.66 -4.89 -5.68
N GLN A 20 -16.24 -6.07 -5.94
CA GLN A 20 -17.67 -6.33 -5.75
C GLN A 20 -18.12 -6.20 -4.29
N ARG A 21 -17.19 -6.40 -3.35
CA ARG A 21 -17.47 -6.35 -1.91
C ARG A 21 -16.88 -5.12 -1.22
N TRP A 22 -15.68 -4.70 -1.65
CA TRP A 22 -14.87 -3.72 -0.92
C TRP A 22 -14.51 -2.49 -1.76
N GLY A 23 -14.85 -2.49 -3.05
CA GLY A 23 -14.48 -1.43 -3.97
C GLY A 23 -15.55 -0.36 -4.07
N HIS A 24 -15.10 0.87 -4.25
CA HIS A 24 -15.93 2.01 -4.64
C HIS A 24 -15.42 2.56 -5.97
N PRO A 25 -16.29 2.95 -6.91
CA PRO A 25 -15.86 3.61 -8.13
C PRO A 25 -15.17 4.93 -7.78
N ASP A 26 -14.03 5.19 -8.42
CA ASP A 26 -13.29 6.43 -8.25
C ASP A 26 -13.04 7.08 -9.61
N PRO A 27 -13.85 8.07 -9.99
CA PRO A 27 -13.69 8.77 -11.27
C PRO A 27 -12.60 9.85 -11.21
N THR A 28 -11.94 10.03 -10.06
CA THR A 28 -11.03 11.16 -9.83
C THR A 28 -9.75 10.95 -10.63
N PRO A 29 -9.41 11.87 -11.57
CA PRO A 29 -8.16 11.77 -12.29
C PRO A 29 -6.97 11.92 -11.33
N PRO A 30 -5.81 11.32 -11.63
CA PRO A 30 -4.63 11.47 -10.79
C PRO A 30 -4.16 12.92 -10.72
N GLY A 31 -3.90 13.39 -9.50
CA GLY A 31 -3.35 14.71 -9.22
C GLY A 31 -1.82 14.72 -9.07
N PRO A 32 -1.18 15.90 -9.07
CA PRO A 32 0.28 16.03 -8.95
C PRO A 32 0.84 15.50 -7.61
N ASP A 33 0.01 15.45 -6.58
CA ASP A 33 0.38 15.03 -5.23
C ASP A 33 0.12 13.55 -4.96
N ASP A 34 -0.38 12.82 -5.95
CA ASP A 34 -0.66 11.41 -5.81
C ASP A 34 0.63 10.59 -5.87
N LEU A 35 0.73 9.59 -5.02
CA LEU A 35 1.75 8.56 -5.19
C LEU A 35 1.20 7.50 -6.14
N ILE A 36 1.79 7.39 -7.33
CA ILE A 36 1.42 6.42 -8.35
C ILE A 36 2.57 5.42 -8.52
N VAL A 37 2.26 4.14 -8.41
CA VAL A 37 3.22 3.04 -8.64
C VAL A 37 2.55 1.96 -9.47
N GLY A 38 2.84 1.98 -10.77
CA GLY A 38 2.19 1.10 -11.74
C GLY A 38 0.67 1.35 -11.80
N PRO A 39 -0.17 0.33 -11.58
CA PRO A 39 -1.63 0.47 -11.51
C PRO A 39 -2.16 0.97 -10.15
N VAL A 40 -1.31 1.15 -9.14
CA VAL A 40 -1.73 1.63 -7.81
C VAL A 40 -1.55 3.14 -7.70
N ARG A 41 -2.54 3.81 -7.10
CA ARG A 41 -2.52 5.22 -6.76
C ARG A 41 -2.95 5.41 -5.30
N TYR A 42 -2.19 6.21 -4.57
CA TYR A 42 -2.58 6.70 -3.25
C TYR A 42 -2.83 8.21 -3.34
N PRO A 43 -4.10 8.65 -3.23
CA PRO A 43 -4.45 10.07 -3.38
C PRO A 43 -3.71 10.96 -2.38
N SER A 44 -3.10 12.04 -2.86
CA SER A 44 -2.41 13.07 -2.08
C SER A 44 -1.27 12.60 -1.16
N LEU A 45 -0.85 11.33 -1.25
CA LEU A 45 0.08 10.73 -0.30
C LEU A 45 1.48 11.35 -0.35
N ARG A 46 1.88 12.01 -1.45
CA ARG A 46 3.18 12.70 -1.52
C ARG A 46 3.25 13.90 -0.58
N ARG A 47 2.13 14.58 -0.32
CA ARG A 47 2.10 15.74 0.60
C ARG A 47 2.47 15.34 2.02
N TRP A 48 2.21 14.10 2.42
CA TRP A 48 2.44 13.65 3.79
C TRP A 48 3.89 13.76 4.22
N GLN A 49 4.86 13.81 3.29
CA GLN A 49 6.26 14.04 3.62
C GLN A 49 6.51 15.36 4.39
N SER A 50 5.68 16.39 4.17
CA SER A 50 5.83 17.72 4.77
C SER A 50 4.70 18.08 5.74
N MET A 51 3.70 17.22 5.88
CA MET A 51 2.57 17.45 6.78
C MET A 51 2.88 16.92 8.18
N ARG A 52 2.02 17.27 9.14
CA ARG A 52 2.11 16.76 10.51
C ARG A 52 1.06 15.67 10.73
N PRO A 53 1.39 14.57 11.42
CA PRO A 53 0.46 13.48 11.64
C PRO A 53 -0.81 13.90 12.40
N GLU A 54 -0.71 14.93 13.25
CA GLU A 54 -1.81 15.49 14.05
C GLU A 54 -2.89 16.16 13.18
N ASP A 55 -2.55 16.55 11.95
CA ASP A 55 -3.52 17.11 10.99
C ASP A 55 -4.36 15.99 10.32
N TYR A 56 -3.99 14.71 10.49
CA TYR A 56 -4.60 13.54 9.84
C TYR A 56 -5.10 12.47 10.81
N GLY A 57 -4.90 12.65 12.12
CA GLY A 57 -5.40 11.80 13.20
C GLY A 57 -5.42 12.56 14.52
N ALA A 58 -6.37 12.23 15.41
CA ALA A 58 -6.52 12.87 16.71
C ALA A 58 -6.40 11.85 17.85
N GLY A 59 -5.73 12.24 18.94
CA GLY A 59 -5.77 11.50 20.21
C GLY A 59 -5.15 10.08 20.16
N PRO A 60 -5.71 9.09 20.88
CA PRO A 60 -5.13 7.75 21.04
C PRO A 60 -5.05 6.94 19.72
N ASP A 61 -5.68 7.41 18.65
CA ASP A 61 -5.63 6.80 17.31
C ASP A 61 -4.42 7.23 16.47
N LEU A 62 -3.53 8.05 17.04
CA LEU A 62 -2.25 8.39 16.45
C LEU A 62 -1.47 7.11 16.08
N GLY A 63 -1.24 6.92 14.79
CA GLY A 63 -0.61 5.72 14.23
C GLY A 63 -1.45 5.04 13.15
N PHE A 64 -2.77 5.27 13.08
CA PHE A 64 -3.57 4.87 11.91
C PHE A 64 -3.85 6.07 11.01
N TYR A 65 -3.44 5.98 9.75
CA TYR A 65 -3.59 7.05 8.77
C TYR A 65 -4.36 6.56 7.56
N LYS A 66 -5.57 7.09 7.41
CA LYS A 66 -6.48 6.76 6.32
C LYS A 66 -5.97 7.37 5.02
N VAL A 67 -5.67 6.51 4.06
CA VAL A 67 -5.36 6.87 2.68
C VAL A 67 -5.87 5.74 1.81
N GLY A 68 -6.90 6.02 1.01
CA GLY A 68 -7.49 5.01 0.14
C GLY A 68 -6.45 4.45 -0.83
N THR A 69 -6.53 3.16 -1.11
CA THR A 69 -5.77 2.54 -2.20
C THR A 69 -6.66 2.57 -3.44
N VAL A 70 -6.26 3.30 -4.47
CA VAL A 70 -6.95 3.30 -5.77
C VAL A 70 -6.19 2.39 -6.71
N VAL A 71 -6.92 1.50 -7.38
CA VAL A 71 -6.35 0.56 -8.35
C VAL A 71 -7.01 0.78 -9.70
N ARG A 72 -6.19 0.90 -10.74
CA ARG A 72 -6.64 1.11 -12.12
C ARG A 72 -7.68 0.08 -12.54
N ALA A 73 -8.67 0.51 -13.31
CA ALA A 73 -9.71 -0.35 -13.87
C ALA A 73 -9.14 -1.67 -14.44
N GLY A 74 -9.74 -2.78 -14.03
CA GLY A 74 -9.40 -4.15 -14.48
C GLY A 74 -8.08 -4.70 -13.96
N ALA A 75 -7.29 -3.93 -13.20
CA ALA A 75 -6.04 -4.42 -12.65
C ALA A 75 -6.25 -5.24 -11.38
N THR A 76 -5.37 -6.23 -11.17
CA THR A 76 -5.17 -6.91 -9.90
C THR A 76 -3.75 -6.63 -9.43
N VAL A 77 -3.58 -6.33 -8.15
CA VAL A 77 -2.29 -5.96 -7.57
C VAL A 77 -2.17 -6.56 -6.18
N THR A 78 -0.98 -6.98 -5.79
CA THR A 78 -0.67 -7.29 -4.40
C THR A 78 0.26 -6.21 -3.86
N VAL A 79 -0.19 -5.49 -2.85
CA VAL A 79 0.63 -4.56 -2.08
C VAL A 79 1.12 -5.29 -0.84
N THR A 80 2.43 -5.23 -0.58
CA THR A 80 3.06 -5.86 0.58
C THR A 80 3.93 -4.84 1.30
N VAL A 81 3.81 -4.77 2.61
CA VAL A 81 4.80 -4.10 3.46
C VAL A 81 6.09 -4.92 3.40
N ALA A 82 7.19 -4.30 2.98
CA ALA A 82 8.45 -5.00 2.84
C ALA A 82 8.90 -5.55 4.20
N ALA A 83 9.62 -6.69 4.19
CA ALA A 83 10.05 -7.40 5.39
C ALA A 83 10.62 -6.52 6.53
N PRO A 84 11.53 -5.54 6.29
CA PRO A 84 12.08 -4.73 7.38
C PRO A 84 11.07 -3.83 8.08
N ALA A 85 9.89 -3.62 7.49
CA ALA A 85 8.86 -2.73 8.01
C ALA A 85 7.67 -3.41 8.68
N ARG A 86 7.49 -4.73 8.52
CA ARG A 86 6.32 -5.46 9.03
C ARG A 86 6.19 -5.43 10.56
N SER A 87 7.31 -5.27 11.27
CA SER A 87 7.32 -5.13 12.72
C SER A 87 6.70 -3.82 13.21
N TYR A 88 6.62 -2.79 12.37
CA TYR A 88 6.16 -1.46 12.76
C TYR A 88 5.12 -0.85 11.83
N ALA A 89 4.78 -1.48 10.72
CA ALA A 89 3.80 -0.99 9.75
C ALA A 89 2.92 -2.13 9.24
N ALA A 90 1.66 -1.81 8.95
CA ALA A 90 0.69 -2.71 8.33
C ALA A 90 -0.30 -1.94 7.44
N LEU A 91 -0.96 -2.66 6.54
CA LEU A 91 -2.05 -2.17 5.69
C LEU A 91 -3.38 -2.42 6.42
N SER A 92 -4.04 -1.37 6.87
CA SER A 92 -5.30 -1.48 7.60
C SER A 92 -6.49 -1.17 6.71
N HIS A 93 -7.56 -1.93 6.86
CA HIS A 93 -8.80 -1.83 6.07
C HIS A 93 -9.96 -2.48 6.83
N PRO A 94 -11.23 -2.28 6.42
CA PRO A 94 -12.39 -2.77 7.18
C PRO A 94 -12.43 -4.28 7.47
N ALA A 95 -11.77 -5.12 6.65
CA ALA A 95 -11.69 -6.56 6.88
C ALA A 95 -10.57 -7.00 7.87
N ALA A 96 -9.71 -6.09 8.30
CA ALA A 96 -8.58 -6.32 9.21
C ALA A 96 -8.07 -4.99 9.76
N GLU A 97 -8.74 -4.49 10.81
CA GLU A 97 -8.40 -3.19 11.38
C GLU A 97 -6.98 -3.18 11.98
N GLU A 98 -6.58 -4.28 12.64
CA GLU A 98 -5.23 -4.50 13.16
C GLU A 98 -4.11 -4.47 12.10
N GLY A 99 -4.50 -4.61 10.84
CA GLY A 99 -3.65 -4.43 9.68
C GLY A 99 -2.96 -5.72 9.22
N ASP A 100 -2.91 -5.87 7.91
CA ASP A 100 -2.29 -6.97 7.20
C ASP A 100 -0.88 -6.58 6.71
N GLU A 101 0.00 -7.57 6.53
CA GLU A 101 1.31 -7.37 5.89
C GLU A 101 1.17 -7.26 4.37
N ALA A 102 0.18 -7.94 3.78
CA ALA A 102 -0.07 -7.93 2.34
C ALA A 102 -1.55 -8.04 2.00
N VAL A 103 -1.95 -7.26 1.01
CA VAL A 103 -3.32 -7.19 0.49
C VAL A 103 -3.29 -7.26 -1.03
N THR A 104 -4.09 -8.15 -1.59
CA THR A 104 -4.38 -8.23 -3.02
C THR A 104 -5.67 -7.48 -3.31
N TYR A 105 -5.58 -6.42 -4.09
CA TYR A 105 -6.72 -5.63 -4.53
C TYR A 105 -7.09 -6.03 -5.96
N GLN A 106 -8.38 -6.27 -6.21
CA GLN A 106 -8.90 -6.60 -7.54
C GLN A 106 -9.89 -5.52 -7.96
N ALA A 107 -9.48 -4.64 -8.87
CA ALA A 107 -10.31 -3.55 -9.37
C ALA A 107 -11.41 -4.04 -10.31
N CYS A 108 -12.49 -3.27 -10.39
CA CYS A 108 -13.55 -3.51 -11.35
C CYS A 108 -13.08 -3.16 -12.77
N PRO A 109 -13.56 -3.85 -13.82
CA PRO A 109 -13.02 -3.71 -15.18
C PRO A 109 -13.27 -2.37 -15.86
N GLY A 110 -14.31 -1.62 -15.48
CA GLY A 110 -14.75 -0.41 -16.19
C GLY A 110 -14.41 0.93 -15.54
N THR A 111 -13.90 0.93 -14.30
CA THR A 111 -13.58 2.15 -13.56
C THR A 111 -12.46 1.89 -12.57
N ASP A 112 -11.63 2.91 -12.34
CA ASP A 112 -10.70 2.90 -11.23
C ASP A 112 -11.48 2.65 -9.93
N THR A 113 -10.90 1.83 -9.08
CA THR A 113 -11.56 1.32 -7.87
C THR A 113 -10.79 1.77 -6.65
N ALA A 114 -11.43 2.56 -5.79
CA ALA A 114 -10.94 2.93 -4.48
C ALA A 114 -11.31 1.86 -3.45
N PHE A 115 -10.34 1.48 -2.63
CA PHE A 115 -10.52 0.63 -1.46
C PHE A 115 -10.29 1.45 -0.19
N VAL A 116 -11.25 1.39 0.73
CA VAL A 116 -11.13 2.05 2.03
C VAL A 116 -10.05 1.36 2.85
N GLY A 117 -9.10 2.15 3.33
CA GLY A 117 -8.01 1.66 4.15
C GLY A 117 -6.96 2.73 4.38
N GLY A 118 -5.77 2.28 4.77
CA GLY A 118 -4.63 3.13 5.01
C GLY A 118 -3.48 2.35 5.63
N PHE A 119 -2.62 3.09 6.34
CA PHE A 119 -1.46 2.52 7.02
C PHE A 119 -1.64 2.59 8.52
N ARG A 120 -1.30 1.50 9.21
CA ARG A 120 -1.19 1.46 10.67
C ARG A 120 0.27 1.30 11.07
N LEU A 121 0.78 2.25 11.84
CA LEU A 121 2.06 2.21 12.51
C LEU A 121 1.90 1.60 13.91
N LYS A 122 2.82 0.73 14.29
CA LYS A 122 2.78 -0.06 15.54
C LYS A 122 3.85 0.43 16.52
N GLY A 123 3.72 0.04 17.79
CA GLY A 123 4.71 0.34 18.82
C GLY A 123 4.82 1.84 19.15
N GLY A 124 3.70 2.57 19.10
CA GLY A 124 3.65 4.00 19.40
C GLY A 124 4.26 4.90 18.32
N ARG A 125 4.61 4.35 17.15
CA ARG A 125 5.14 5.16 16.04
C ARG A 125 4.02 5.97 15.39
N VAL A 126 4.31 7.25 15.18
CA VAL A 126 3.44 8.20 14.48
C VAL A 126 4.07 8.75 13.20
N ARG A 127 5.34 8.39 12.95
CA ARG A 127 6.10 8.77 11.76
C ARG A 127 6.97 7.60 11.34
N ALA A 128 7.04 7.32 10.04
CA ALA A 128 7.95 6.31 9.50
C ALA A 128 8.12 6.44 7.98
N CYS A 129 9.25 5.93 7.50
CA CYS A 129 9.39 5.51 6.11
C CYS A 129 8.92 4.06 5.98
N VAL A 130 7.93 3.81 5.13
CA VAL A 130 7.32 2.49 4.94
C VAL A 130 7.66 1.98 3.53
N PRO A 131 8.65 1.07 3.39
CA PRO A 131 8.91 0.40 2.12
C PRO A 131 7.78 -0.55 1.75
N LEU A 132 7.28 -0.43 0.53
CA LEU A 132 6.25 -1.26 -0.07
C LEU A 132 6.79 -1.98 -1.31
N GLU A 133 6.26 -3.18 -1.52
CA GLU A 133 6.44 -3.94 -2.74
C GLU A 133 5.08 -4.15 -3.39
N ILE A 134 4.97 -3.78 -4.67
CA ILE A 134 3.73 -3.84 -5.44
C ILE A 134 3.95 -4.84 -6.57
N ARG A 135 3.25 -5.96 -6.49
CA ARG A 135 3.31 -7.02 -7.49
C ARG A 135 2.10 -6.95 -8.39
N VAL A 136 2.35 -6.88 -9.69
CA VAL A 136 1.32 -6.97 -10.73
C VAL A 136 1.46 -8.36 -11.37
N PRO A 137 0.38 -9.14 -11.48
CA PRO A 137 0.43 -10.42 -12.19
C PRO A 137 1.01 -10.25 -13.61
N GLY A 138 2.00 -11.07 -13.95
CA GLY A 138 2.70 -11.02 -15.24
C GLY A 138 3.95 -10.13 -15.27
N GLU A 139 4.21 -9.30 -14.26
CA GLU A 139 5.49 -8.59 -14.13
C GLU A 139 6.54 -9.49 -13.45
N ALA A 140 7.76 -9.51 -13.99
CA ALA A 140 8.85 -10.35 -13.48
C ALA A 140 9.36 -9.89 -12.10
N GLU A 141 9.43 -8.58 -11.88
CA GLU A 141 9.93 -7.98 -10.65
C GLU A 141 8.85 -7.11 -9.99
N PRO A 142 8.73 -7.12 -8.65
CA PRO A 142 7.83 -6.21 -7.96
C PRO A 142 8.32 -4.77 -8.09
N ARG A 143 7.38 -3.85 -8.24
CA ARG A 143 7.64 -2.41 -8.18
C ARG A 143 7.84 -2.03 -6.72
N ARG A 144 9.00 -1.46 -6.39
CA ARG A 144 9.33 -1.06 -5.02
C ARG A 144 9.21 0.45 -4.86
N VAL A 145 8.66 0.89 -3.73
CA VAL A 145 8.54 2.31 -3.37
C VAL A 145 8.69 2.46 -1.86
N THR A 146 9.14 3.63 -1.38
CA THR A 146 9.07 3.93 0.06
C THR A 146 8.14 5.11 0.31
N VAL A 147 7.06 4.86 1.05
CA VAL A 147 6.09 5.87 1.45
C VAL A 147 6.62 6.64 2.66
N SER A 148 6.49 7.97 2.66
CA SER A 148 6.69 8.77 3.86
C SER A 148 5.36 8.95 4.58
N LEU A 149 5.23 8.37 5.76
CA LEU A 149 4.18 8.70 6.71
C LEU A 149 4.73 9.78 7.64
N PHE A 150 4.65 11.04 7.22
CA PHE A 150 5.04 12.23 7.99
C PHE A 150 6.50 12.27 8.46
N ASN A 151 7.40 11.57 7.76
CA ASN A 151 8.79 11.40 8.17
C ASN A 151 9.78 12.23 7.34
N GLY A 152 9.31 13.25 6.62
CA GLY A 152 10.16 13.95 5.66
C GLY A 152 10.48 13.10 4.41
N PRO A 153 11.49 13.48 3.62
CA PRO A 153 11.98 12.68 2.51
C PRO A 153 12.45 11.29 2.97
N CYS A 154 11.97 10.25 2.30
CA CYS A 154 12.39 8.87 2.57
C CYS A 154 13.30 8.34 1.46
N PRO A 155 14.35 7.56 1.80
CA PRO A 155 15.17 6.86 0.81
C PRO A 155 14.28 6.02 -0.12
N GLN A 156 14.45 6.20 -1.43
CA GLN A 156 13.72 5.40 -2.40
C GLN A 156 14.53 4.15 -2.79
N PRO A 157 13.87 3.02 -3.06
CA PRO A 157 14.54 1.84 -3.58
C PRO A 157 15.22 2.18 -4.90
N SER A 158 16.50 1.82 -5.05
CA SER A 158 17.20 1.97 -6.34
C SER A 158 16.46 1.17 -7.42
N PRO A 159 16.30 1.71 -8.63
CA PRO A 159 15.76 0.94 -9.74
C PRO A 159 16.65 -0.30 -9.94
N SER A 160 16.04 -1.50 -9.99
CA SER A 160 16.77 -2.70 -10.36
C SER A 160 17.39 -2.48 -11.74
N ARG A 161 18.72 -2.60 -11.84
CA ARG A 161 19.44 -2.57 -13.12
C ARG A 161 18.77 -3.58 -14.05
N SER A 162 18.19 -3.14 -15.16
CA SER A 162 17.81 -4.04 -16.24
C SER A 162 19.07 -4.81 -16.70
N PRO A 163 19.00 -6.12 -16.97
CA PRO A 163 20.12 -6.80 -17.61
C PRO A 163 20.31 -6.16 -18.98
N SER A 164 21.48 -5.56 -19.19
CA SER A 164 21.90 -5.02 -20.47
C SER A 164 21.85 -6.17 -21.49
N SER A 165 20.94 -6.09 -22.44
CA SER A 165 20.87 -7.06 -23.53
C SER A 165 22.05 -6.77 -24.47
N SER A 166 23.13 -7.55 -24.31
CA SER A 166 24.23 -7.60 -25.27
C SER A 166 23.69 -8.20 -26.57
N ARG A 167 23.79 -7.45 -27.66
CA ARG A 167 23.62 -7.93 -29.03
C ARG A 167 24.84 -8.71 -29.47
#